data_AF-B9M1Q5-F1
#
_entry.id   AF-B9M1Q5-F1
#
_cell.length_a   1.000
_cell.length_b   1.000
_cell.length_c   1.000
_cell.angle_alpha   90.00
_cell.angle_beta   90.00
_cell.angle_gamma   90.00
#
_symmetry.space_group_name_H-M   'P 1'
#
loop_
_entity.id
_entity.type
_entity.pdbx_description
1 polymer ?
#
loop_
_entity_poly.entity_id
_entity_poly.type
_entity_poly.pdbx_seq_one_letter_code
_entity_poly.pdbx_strand_id
1 'polypeptide(L)' 'MKCPVCKSRQHSEMELHSDGFTEDIMECPSCGTMWSVNHGITEVIKDPQEKSFLEAQSECVEGDDYNLH' A
#
# COMPACT_ATOMS: atom_id res chain seq x y z
N MET A 1 6.19 6.88 -6.25
CA MET A 1 4.85 6.71 -5.62
C MET A 1 4.96 6.80 -4.10
N LYS A 2 3.85 6.90 -3.34
CA LYS A 2 3.89 6.77 -1.87
C LYS A 2 3.48 5.35 -1.47
N CYS A 3 4.14 4.78 -0.47
CA CYS A 3 3.74 3.50 0.10
C CYS A 3 2.26 3.56 0.55
N PRO A 4 1.40 2.60 0.16
CA PRO A 4 -0.01 2.63 0.51
C PRO A 4 -0.26 2.46 2.01
N VAL A 5 0.68 1.86 2.75
CA VAL A 5 0.59 1.60 4.19
C VAL A 5 1.16 2.77 4.99
N CYS A 6 2.48 2.93 5.03
CA CYS A 6 3.12 3.95 5.88
C CYS A 6 3.23 5.36 5.26
N LYS A 7 2.78 5.55 4.01
CA LYS A 7 2.85 6.81 3.24
C LYS A 7 4.27 7.37 3.01
N SER A 8 5.32 6.58 3.31
CA SER A 8 6.70 6.90 2.95
C SER A 8 6.85 7.11 1.44
N ARG A 9 7.73 8.03 1.04
CA ARG A 9 8.08 8.27 -0.38
C ARG A 9 9.23 7.38 -0.85
N GLN A 10 9.92 6.70 0.07
CA GLN A 10 11.00 5.79 -0.28
C GLN A 10 10.40 4.45 -0.72
N HIS A 11 10.90 3.93 -1.83
CA HIS A 11 10.48 2.67 -2.41
C HIS A 11 11.60 2.18 -3.34
N SER A 12 11.75 0.86 -3.41
CA SER A 12 12.57 0.19 -4.42
C SER A 12 11.65 -0.39 -5.47
N GLU A 13 12.01 -0.19 -6.74
CA GLU A 13 11.24 -0.66 -7.89
C GLU A 13 11.88 -1.92 -8.47
N MET A 14 11.04 -2.89 -8.80
CA MET A 14 11.38 -4.11 -9.52
C MET A 14 10.43 -4.24 -10.69
N GLU A 15 10.97 -4.09 -11.90
CA GLU A 15 10.21 -4.30 -13.12
C GLU A 15 10.16 -5.80 -13.44
N LEU A 16 8.96 -6.36 -13.51
CA LEU A 16 8.74 -7.74 -13.95
C LEU A 16 8.32 -7.71 -15.43
N HIS A 17 9.22 -8.15 -16.30
CA HIS A 17 8.95 -8.34 -17.72
C HIS A 17 8.95 -9.83 -18.05
N SER A 18 7.77 -10.35 -18.40
CA SER A 18 7.57 -11.70 -18.92
C SER A 18 6.78 -11.61 -20.24
N ASP A 19 6.78 -12.67 -21.06
CA ASP A 19 6.18 -12.65 -22.40
C ASP A 19 4.68 -12.26 -22.33
N GLY A 20 4.36 -11.03 -22.77
CA GLY A 20 3.02 -10.46 -22.72
C GLY A 20 2.57 -9.87 -21.37
N PHE A 21 3.43 -9.82 -20.36
CA PHE A 21 3.13 -9.28 -19.03
C PHE A 21 4.23 -8.34 -18.55
N THR A 22 3.86 -7.09 -18.33
CA THR A 22 4.73 -6.06 -17.76
C THR A 22 4.07 -5.52 -16.50
N GLU A 23 4.73 -5.66 -15.36
CA GLU A 23 4.22 -5.18 -14.08
C GLU A 23 5.33 -4.60 -13.23
N ASP A 24 5.06 -3.44 -12.63
CA ASP A 24 5.99 -2.77 -11.72
C ASP A 24 5.67 -3.17 -10.29
N ILE A 25 6.59 -3.90 -9.66
CA ILE A 25 6.50 -4.28 -8.25
C ILE A 25 7.33 -3.31 -7.43
N MET A 26 6.73 -2.80 -6.37
CA MET A 26 7.34 -1.84 -5.48
C MET A 26 7.47 -2.42 -4.08
N GLU A 27 8.63 -2.20 -3.46
CA GLU A 27 8.91 -2.54 -2.07
C GLU A 27 9.17 -1.27 -1.25
N CYS A 28 8.53 -1.14 -0.10
CA CYS A 28 8.81 -0.05 0.84
C CYS A 28 9.90 -0.48 1.83
N PRO A 29 11.11 0.10 1.82
CA PRO A 29 12.14 -0.23 2.79
C PRO A 29 11.78 0.22 4.22
N SER A 30 10.83 1.15 4.38
CA SER A 30 10.43 1.67 5.69
C SER A 30 9.54 0.71 6.47
N CYS A 31 8.65 -0.03 5.80
CA CYS A 31 7.69 -0.93 6.47
C CYS A 31 7.62 -2.34 5.86
N GLY A 32 8.36 -2.61 4.78
CA GLY A 32 8.42 -3.91 4.10
C GLY A 32 7.18 -4.23 3.24
N THR A 33 6.25 -3.29 3.07
CA THR A 33 5.07 -3.49 2.21
C THR A 33 5.51 -3.67 0.77
N MET A 34 4.92 -4.64 0.08
CA MET A 34 5.06 -4.83 -1.36
C MET A 34 3.72 -4.62 -2.06
N TRP A 35 3.74 -3.90 -3.17
CA TRP A 35 2.55 -3.64 -3.98
C TRP A 35 2.92 -3.58 -5.47
N SER A 36 1.99 -3.94 -6.34
CA SER A 36 2.15 -3.71 -7.78
C SER A 36 1.40 -2.48 -8.25
N VAL A 37 1.87 -1.91 -9.35
CA VAL A 37 1.19 -0.84 -10.08
C VAL A 37 0.97 -1.29 -11.50
N ASN A 38 -0.30 -1.39 -11.91
CA ASN A 38 -0.68 -1.77 -13.26
C ASN A 38 -1.73 -0.80 -13.79
N HIS A 39 -1.46 -0.10 -14.90
CA HIS A 39 -2.34 0.92 -15.48
C HIS A 39 -2.87 1.98 -14.48
N GLY A 40 -2.06 2.33 -13.48
CA GLY A 40 -2.42 3.29 -12.43
C GLY A 40 -3.24 2.70 -11.27
N ILE A 41 -3.58 1.42 -11.34
CA ILE A 41 -4.20 0.66 -10.24
C ILE A 41 -3.08 0.17 -9.33
N THR A 42 -3.23 0.37 -8.03
CA THR A 42 -2.28 -0.09 -7.01
C THR A 42 -2.90 -1.25 -6.24
N GLU A 43 -2.22 -2.40 -6.22
CA GLU A 43 -2.67 -3.59 -5.49
C GLU A 43 -1.59 -4.03 -4.48
N VAL A 44 -1.97 -4.19 -3.21
CA VAL A 44 -1.05 -4.60 -2.16
C VAL A 44 -0.87 -6.12 -2.21
N ILE A 45 0.36 -6.57 -2.49
CA ILE A 45 0.74 -7.98 -2.57
C ILE A 45 1.04 -8.52 -1.18
N LYS A 46 1.73 -7.72 -0.36
CA LYS A 46 2.10 -8.08 1.02
C LYS A 46 2.09 -6.85 1.91
N ASP A 47 1.34 -6.91 3.00
CA ASP A 47 1.41 -5.95 4.08
C ASP A 47 1.96 -6.60 5.37
N PRO A 48 3.21 -6.31 5.77
CA PRO A 48 3.75 -6.77 7.05
C PRO A 48 3.05 -6.16 8.27
N GLN A 49 2.23 -5.12 8.09
CA GLN A 49 1.47 -4.49 9.16
C GLN A 49 0.04 -5.02 9.26
N GLU A 50 -0.37 -5.96 8.40
CA GLU A 50 -1.67 -6.64 8.49
C GLU A 50 -1.81 -7.28 9.87
N LYS A 51 -2.92 -6.97 10.57
CA LYS A 51 -3.21 -7.39 11.96
C LYS A 51 -2.20 -6.96 13.02
N SER A 52 -1.32 -6.00 12.71
CA SER A 52 -0.46 -5.38 13.71
C SER A 52 -1.17 -4.23 14.41
N PHE A 53 -0.61 -3.74 15.50
CA PHE A 53 -1.07 -2.50 16.14
C PHE A 53 -1.04 -1.29 15.18
N LEU A 54 -0.17 -1.32 14.16
CA LEU A 54 0.00 -0.26 13.17
C LEU A 54 -0.75 -0.56 11.86
N GLU A 55 -1.64 -1.55 11.86
CA GLU A 55 -2.53 -1.80 10.73
C GLU A 55 -3.32 -0.53 10.41
N ALA A 56 -3.30 -0.13 9.15
CA ALA A 56 -4.13 0.98 8.69
C ALA A 56 -5.59 0.52 8.58
N GLN A 57 -6.33 0.56 9.68
CA GLN A 57 -7.77 0.38 9.66
C GLN A 57 -8.42 1.69 9.18
N SER A 58 -8.86 1.73 7.93
CA SER A 58 -9.79 2.76 7.49
C SER A 58 -11.19 2.30 7.85
N GLU A 59 -11.69 2.69 9.03
CA GLU A 59 -13.14 2.73 9.21
C GLU A 59 -13.73 3.88 8.38
N CYS A 60 -14.92 3.69 7.83
CA CYS A 60 -15.65 4.79 7.22
C CYS A 60 -16.04 5.75 8.34
N VAL A 61 -15.30 6.85 8.49
CA VAL A 61 -15.61 7.92 9.43
C VAL A 61 -16.51 8.95 8.76
N GLU A 62 -17.75 9.04 9.19
CA GLU A 62 -18.63 10.17 8.90
C GLU A 62 -18.30 11.34 9.85
N GLY A 63 -18.55 12.58 9.41
CA GLY A 63 -18.07 13.79 10.10
C GLY A 63 -18.63 14.00 11.51
N ASP A 64 -19.63 13.23 11.90
CA ASP A 64 -20.35 13.27 13.17
C ASP A 64 -20.17 12.02 14.04
N ASP A 65 -19.47 10.98 13.58
CA ASP A 65 -19.32 9.70 14.30
C ASP A 65 -18.71 9.83 15.71
N TYR A 66 -17.88 10.86 15.92
CA TYR A 66 -17.23 11.13 17.20
C TYR A 66 -17.86 12.31 17.97
N ASN A 67 -18.95 12.89 17.47
CA ASN A 67 -19.69 13.98 18.10
C ASN A 67 -20.91 13.47 18.87
N LEU A 68 -20.74 12.45 19.72
CA LEU A 68 -21.76 12.04 20.68
C LEU A 68 -21.82 13.05 21.83
N HIS A 69 -22.75 14.00 21.74
CA HIS A 69 -23.20 14.88 22.83
C HIS A 69 -24.69 14.68 23.07
#